data_AF-A0A3B9G9J4-F1
#
_entry.id   AF-A0A3B9G9J4-F1
#
_cell.length_a   1.000
_cell.length_b   1.000
_cell.length_c   1.000
_cell.angle_alpha   90.00
_cell.angle_beta   90.00
_cell.angle_gamma   90.00
#
_symmetry.space_group_name_H-M   'P 1'
#
loop_
_entity.id
_entity.type
_entity.pdbx_description
1 polymer ?
#
loop_
_entity_poly.entity_id
_entity_poly.type
_entity_poly.pdbx_seq_one_letter_code
_entity_poly.pdbx_strand_id
1 'polypeptide(L)'
;RRVTIDIAGRLPSIEETNAFLSDTEPNKRAQKIEQLLASPDHADYFAGKWAAILRNKRAKPEHARGSVAFHQWLRNAIYKNQPYHQIAREFLTASGETGTNPPVVWYRTVRDSKDQLENVAQVFLGVRMQCAQCHHHPYEKWSEDDYYGLQAFFSRITRKPGLQPGEEIVLHNRGQATSKNPRTGKTL
;
A
#
# COMPACT_ATOMS: atom_id res chain seq x y z
N ARG A 1 10.85 7.86 25.58
CA ARG A 1 9.37 7.82 25.53
C ARG A 1 8.80 8.18 24.16
N ARG A 2 8.81 9.45 23.68
CA ARG A 2 8.17 9.86 22.41
C ARG A 2 8.58 8.99 21.21
N VAL A 3 9.89 8.84 20.97
CA VAL A 3 10.43 8.03 19.87
C VAL A 3 9.94 6.57 19.86
N THR A 4 9.72 5.95 21.03
CA THR A 4 9.20 4.58 21.13
C THR A 4 7.73 4.52 20.72
N ILE A 5 6.94 5.54 21.06
CA ILE A 5 5.55 5.64 20.64
C ILE A 5 5.49 5.86 19.12
N ASP A 6 6.32 6.77 18.60
CA ASP A 6 6.28 7.17 17.19
C ASP A 6 6.78 6.07 16.24
N ILE A 7 7.79 5.30 16.65
CA ILE A 7 8.42 4.25 15.82
C ILE A 7 7.82 2.87 16.11
N ALA A 8 7.67 2.50 17.39
CA ALA A 8 7.28 1.15 17.80
C ALA A 8 5.81 1.05 18.28
N GLY A 9 5.06 2.16 18.34
CA GLY A 9 3.64 2.14 18.70
C GLY A 9 3.34 1.77 20.16
N ARG A 10 4.35 1.74 21.04
CA ARG A 10 4.22 1.37 22.45
C ARG A 10 5.03 2.27 23.37
N LEU A 11 4.79 2.16 24.68
CA LEU A 11 5.65 2.76 25.69
C LEU A 11 7.00 2.02 25.76
N PRO A 12 8.10 2.72 26.09
CA PRO A 12 9.36 2.05 26.40
C PRO A 12 9.20 1.18 27.65
N SER A 13 9.87 0.02 27.68
CA SER A 13 9.96 -0.76 28.91
C SER A 13 10.82 -0.05 29.96
N ILE A 14 10.78 -0.53 31.20
CA ILE A 14 11.62 0.00 32.28
C ILE A 14 13.11 -0.24 31.93
N GLU A 15 13.42 -1.41 31.41
CA GLU A 15 14.78 -1.81 30.99
C GLU A 15 15.30 -0.91 29.88
N GLU A 16 14.50 -0.67 28.84
CA GLU A 16 14.86 0.23 27.74
C GLU A 16 15.08 1.67 28.22
N THR A 17 14.28 2.10 29.19
CA THR A 17 14.38 3.45 29.77
C THR A 17 15.66 3.59 30.58
N ASN A 18 15.94 2.63 31.46
CA ASN A 18 17.14 2.64 32.28
C ASN A 18 18.41 2.57 31.42
N ALA A 19 18.44 1.67 30.43
CA ALA A 19 19.57 1.55 29.51
C ALA A 19 19.86 2.87 28.76
N PHE A 20 18.82 3.54 28.26
CA PHE A 20 18.99 4.82 27.56
C PHE A 20 19.44 5.96 28.48
N LEU A 21 18.99 5.97 29.75
CA LEU A 21 19.37 6.98 30.73
C LEU A 21 20.82 6.81 31.20
N SER A 22 21.28 5.56 31.35
CA SER A 22 22.65 5.25 31.76
C SER A 22 23.68 5.40 30.63
N ASP A 23 23.24 5.32 29.37
CA ASP A 23 24.11 5.50 28.21
C ASP A 23 24.62 6.95 28.11
N THR A 24 25.94 7.13 28.07
CA THR A 24 26.61 8.44 27.99
C THR A 24 27.15 8.75 26.60
N GLU A 25 27.00 7.83 25.63
CA GLU A 25 27.50 8.00 24.29
C GLU A 25 26.86 9.22 23.60
N PRO A 26 27.64 10.08 22.92
CA PRO A 26 27.10 11.25 22.23
C PRO A 26 26.04 10.90 21.17
N ASN A 27 26.13 9.70 20.57
CA ASN A 27 25.25 9.23 19.51
C ASN A 27 24.11 8.30 20.00
N LYS A 28 23.90 8.13 21.32
CA LYS A 28 22.89 7.20 21.87
C LYS A 28 21.48 7.36 21.30
N ARG A 29 21.10 8.59 20.93
CA ARG A 29 19.80 8.90 20.30
C ARG A 29 19.68 8.25 18.92
N ALA A 30 20.71 8.37 18.08
CA ALA A 30 20.75 7.75 16.77
C ALA A 30 20.74 6.22 16.90
N GLN A 31 21.55 5.67 17.81
CA GLN A 31 21.56 4.23 18.07
C GLN A 31 20.19 3.71 18.50
N LYS A 32 19.49 4.42 19.40
CA LYS A 32 18.14 4.00 19.84
C LYS A 32 17.11 4.07 18.70
N ILE A 33 17.24 5.03 17.79
CA ILE A 33 16.39 5.11 16.58
C ILE A 33 16.64 3.90 15.68
N GLU A 34 17.90 3.57 15.37
CA GLU A 34 18.25 2.40 14.56
C GLU A 34 17.75 1.09 15.19
N GLN A 35 17.93 0.93 16.50
CA GLN A 35 17.39 -0.23 17.24
C GLN A 35 15.87 -0.34 17.13
N LEU A 36 15.15 0.78 17.23
CA LEU A 36 13.69 0.80 17.10
C LEU A 36 13.25 0.50 15.66
N LEU A 37 13.91 1.07 14.65
CA LEU A 37 13.62 0.82 13.23
C LEU A 37 13.86 -0.65 12.84
N ALA A 38 14.87 -1.28 13.43
CA ALA A 38 15.17 -2.70 13.24
C ALA A 38 14.25 -3.65 14.03
N SER A 39 13.39 -3.12 14.92
CA SER A 39 12.58 -3.94 15.81
C SER A 39 11.33 -4.53 15.12
N PRO A 40 10.83 -5.70 15.60
CA PRO A 40 9.52 -6.22 15.22
C PRO A 40 8.38 -5.23 15.46
N ASP A 41 8.44 -4.47 16.57
CA ASP A 41 7.40 -3.49 16.95
C ASP A 41 7.23 -2.39 15.90
N HIS A 42 8.33 -1.93 15.29
CA HIS A 42 8.28 -0.98 14.18
C HIS A 42 7.50 -1.56 13.00
N ALA A 43 7.81 -2.79 12.61
CA ALA A 43 7.13 -3.45 11.51
C ALA A 43 5.64 -3.67 11.80
N ASP A 44 5.28 -4.08 13.01
CA ASP A 44 3.88 -4.25 13.42
C ASP A 44 3.12 -2.92 13.40
N TYR A 45 3.71 -1.86 13.97
CA TYR A 45 3.06 -0.56 14.05
C TYR A 45 2.88 0.09 12.67
N PHE A 46 3.92 0.05 11.82
CA PHE A 46 3.86 0.64 10.48
C PHE A 46 3.02 -0.21 9.52
N ALA A 47 2.96 -1.54 9.67
CA ALA A 47 2.04 -2.37 8.89
C ALA A 47 0.58 -1.98 9.12
N GLY A 48 0.19 -1.65 10.36
CA GLY A 48 -1.14 -1.13 10.67
C GLY A 48 -1.43 0.20 9.95
N LYS A 49 -0.48 1.14 9.94
CA LYS A 49 -0.61 2.42 9.22
C LYS A 49 -0.75 2.20 7.71
N TRP A 50 0.11 1.36 7.13
CA TRP A 50 0.06 1.02 5.71
C TRP A 50 -1.21 0.27 5.33
N ALA A 51 -1.70 -0.63 6.19
CA ALA A 51 -2.96 -1.33 5.97
C ALA A 51 -4.15 -0.35 5.90
N ALA A 52 -4.15 0.71 6.70
CA ALA A 52 -5.16 1.77 6.61
C ALA A 52 -5.05 2.58 5.29
N ILE A 53 -3.83 2.99 4.92
CA ILE A 53 -3.54 3.73 3.68
C ILE A 53 -3.95 2.94 2.44
N LEU A 54 -3.60 1.65 2.40
CA LEU A 54 -3.93 0.70 1.34
C LEU A 54 -5.30 0.05 1.53
N ARG A 55 -6.20 0.66 2.31
CA ARG A 55 -7.62 0.28 2.41
C ARG A 55 -7.84 -1.21 2.71
N ASN A 56 -6.96 -1.86 3.48
CA ASN A 56 -7.14 -3.24 3.92
C ASN A 56 -8.34 -3.33 4.88
N LYS A 57 -9.50 -3.78 4.37
CA LYS A 57 -10.77 -3.79 5.10
C LYS A 57 -11.34 -5.19 5.25
N ARG A 58 -11.73 -5.52 6.48
CA ARG A 58 -12.55 -6.70 6.81
C ARG A 58 -14.04 -6.32 6.81
N ALA A 59 -14.60 -6.07 5.63
CA ALA A 59 -16.01 -5.66 5.50
C ALA A 59 -17.02 -6.77 5.83
N LYS A 60 -16.58 -8.04 5.81
CA LYS A 60 -17.40 -9.22 6.09
C LYS A 60 -16.57 -10.27 6.83
N PRO A 61 -17.19 -11.21 7.57
CA PRO A 61 -16.47 -12.26 8.28
C PRO A 61 -15.51 -13.06 7.39
N GLU A 62 -15.93 -13.39 6.17
CA GLU A 62 -15.15 -14.14 5.18
C GLU A 62 -13.89 -13.40 4.68
N HIS A 63 -13.82 -12.08 4.85
CA HIS A 63 -12.63 -11.30 4.47
C HIS A 63 -11.48 -11.37 5.49
N ALA A 64 -11.65 -12.08 6.61
CA ALA A 64 -10.68 -12.13 7.70
C ALA A 64 -9.30 -12.63 7.23
N ARG A 65 -9.29 -13.78 6.56
CA ARG A 65 -8.07 -14.45 6.12
C ARG A 65 -7.25 -13.56 5.18
N GLY A 66 -7.89 -12.98 4.17
CA GLY A 66 -7.21 -12.09 3.24
C GLY A 66 -6.71 -10.80 3.89
N SER A 67 -7.48 -10.23 4.82
CA SER A 67 -7.05 -9.03 5.55
C SER A 67 -5.80 -9.30 6.41
N VAL A 68 -5.76 -10.45 7.09
CA VAL A 68 -4.59 -10.88 7.86
C VAL A 68 -3.39 -11.17 6.96
N ALA A 69 -3.58 -11.91 5.86
CA ALA A 69 -2.51 -12.22 4.92
C ALA A 69 -1.89 -10.95 4.31
N PHE A 70 -2.73 -9.98 3.93
CA PHE A 70 -2.25 -8.71 3.38
C PHE A 70 -1.50 -7.86 4.42
N HIS A 71 -1.99 -7.82 5.67
CA HIS A 71 -1.27 -7.18 6.78
C HIS A 71 0.09 -7.85 7.04
N GLN A 72 0.15 -9.18 7.05
CA GLN A 72 1.40 -9.92 7.24
C GLN A 72 2.40 -9.67 6.11
N TRP A 73 1.94 -9.55 4.86
CA TRP A 73 2.80 -9.15 3.74
C TRP A 73 3.41 -7.77 3.97
N LEU A 74 2.60 -6.76 4.33
CA LEU A 74 3.10 -5.41 4.66
C LEU A 74 4.11 -5.43 5.80
N ARG A 75 3.76 -6.12 6.89
CA ARG A 75 4.64 -6.28 8.05
C ARG A 75 5.97 -6.89 7.67
N ASN A 76 5.97 -7.94 6.84
CA ASN A 76 7.19 -8.58 6.39
C ASN A 76 8.03 -7.68 5.48
N ALA A 77 7.40 -6.94 4.57
CA ALA A 77 8.09 -5.98 3.71
C ALA A 77 8.79 -4.89 4.53
N ILE A 78 8.11 -4.33 5.54
CA ILE A 78 8.68 -3.31 6.43
C ILE A 78 9.78 -3.90 7.31
N TYR A 79 9.56 -5.07 7.90
CA TYR A 79 10.55 -5.74 8.75
C TYR A 79 11.85 -6.06 8.01
N LYS A 80 11.75 -6.45 6.74
CA LYS A 80 12.91 -6.74 5.88
C LYS A 80 13.55 -5.47 5.29
N ASN A 81 13.04 -4.28 5.63
CA ASN A 81 13.43 -3.01 5.02
C ASN A 81 13.42 -3.09 3.48
N GLN A 82 12.35 -3.67 2.93
CA GLN A 82 12.22 -3.89 1.49
C GLN A 82 12.22 -2.54 0.75
N PRO A 83 12.99 -2.40 -0.34
CA PRO A 83 13.02 -1.16 -1.10
C PRO A 83 11.62 -0.77 -1.59
N TYR A 84 11.28 0.51 -1.43
CA TYR A 84 9.97 1.06 -1.77
C TYR A 84 9.49 0.72 -3.18
N HIS A 85 10.37 0.81 -4.18
CA HIS A 85 10.05 0.49 -5.58
C HIS A 85 9.65 -0.99 -5.77
N GLN A 86 10.19 -1.90 -4.97
CA GLN A 86 9.82 -3.32 -5.00
C GLN A 86 8.43 -3.52 -4.40
N ILE A 87 8.15 -2.88 -3.26
CA ILE A 87 6.80 -2.90 -2.64
C ILE A 87 5.76 -2.37 -3.62
N ALA A 88 6.03 -1.23 -4.26
CA ALA A 88 5.13 -0.63 -5.25
C ALA A 88 4.91 -1.56 -6.44
N ARG A 89 5.98 -2.16 -6.99
CA ARG A 89 5.89 -3.10 -8.12
C ARG A 89 5.10 -4.35 -7.75
N GLU A 90 5.43 -5.00 -6.63
CA GLU A 90 4.73 -6.20 -6.15
C GLU A 90 3.24 -5.92 -5.91
N PHE A 91 2.93 -4.77 -5.31
CA PHE A 91 1.55 -4.34 -5.09
C PHE A 91 0.79 -4.11 -6.41
N LEU A 92 1.35 -3.33 -7.33
CA LEU A 92 0.68 -2.94 -8.58
C LEU A 92 0.54 -4.08 -9.59
N THR A 93 1.44 -5.06 -9.53
CA THR A 93 1.44 -6.21 -10.43
C THR A 93 0.88 -7.46 -9.77
N ALA A 94 0.24 -7.31 -8.61
CA ALA A 94 -0.26 -8.43 -7.83
C ALA A 94 -1.28 -9.24 -8.64
N SER A 95 -1.02 -10.53 -8.77
CA SER A 95 -1.86 -11.46 -9.51
C SER A 95 -1.80 -12.83 -8.86
N GLY A 96 -2.93 -13.55 -8.90
CA GLY A 96 -3.12 -14.86 -8.32
C GLY A 96 -4.11 -14.82 -7.15
N GLU A 97 -3.84 -15.69 -6.17
CA GLU A 97 -4.69 -15.92 -5.01
C GLU A 97 -4.16 -15.20 -3.78
N THR A 98 -5.06 -14.89 -2.84
CA THR A 98 -4.71 -14.30 -1.54
C THR A 98 -3.61 -15.07 -0.81
N GLY A 99 -3.61 -16.42 -0.90
CA GLY A 99 -2.65 -17.27 -0.21
C GLY A 99 -1.23 -17.20 -0.76
N THR A 100 -1.07 -16.86 -2.04
CA THR A 100 0.24 -16.82 -2.72
C THR A 100 0.71 -15.41 -3.00
N ASN A 101 -0.22 -14.48 -3.25
CA ASN A 101 0.04 -13.08 -3.53
C ASN A 101 -0.93 -12.18 -2.75
N PRO A 102 -0.74 -12.00 -1.43
CA PRO A 102 -1.68 -11.27 -0.57
C PRO A 102 -2.08 -9.85 -1.02
N PRO A 103 -1.23 -9.04 -1.68
CA PRO A 103 -1.64 -7.75 -2.23
C PRO A 103 -2.86 -7.79 -3.16
N VAL A 104 -3.22 -8.94 -3.75
CA VAL A 104 -4.46 -9.09 -4.55
C VAL A 104 -5.73 -8.73 -3.76
N VAL A 105 -5.66 -8.80 -2.42
CA VAL A 105 -6.75 -8.40 -1.52
C VAL A 105 -7.14 -6.94 -1.72
N TRP A 106 -6.21 -6.05 -2.09
CA TRP A 106 -6.53 -4.66 -2.38
C TRP A 106 -7.50 -4.53 -3.56
N TYR A 107 -7.28 -5.29 -4.63
CA TYR A 107 -8.15 -5.27 -5.81
C TYR A 107 -9.56 -5.74 -5.44
N ARG A 108 -9.72 -6.71 -4.54
CA ARG A 108 -11.04 -7.11 -4.02
C ARG A 108 -11.79 -5.94 -3.38
N THR A 109 -11.07 -5.10 -2.62
CA THR A 109 -11.64 -3.94 -1.89
C THR A 109 -11.83 -2.71 -2.77
N VAL A 110 -10.90 -2.42 -3.68
CA VAL A 110 -10.95 -1.27 -4.60
C VAL A 110 -11.24 -1.80 -6.00
N ARG A 111 -12.50 -1.68 -6.44
CA ARG A 111 -12.99 -2.33 -7.67
C ARG A 111 -12.97 -1.45 -8.89
N ASP A 112 -13.39 -0.22 -8.72
CA ASP A 112 -13.51 0.74 -9.81
C ASP A 112 -12.12 1.18 -10.28
N SER A 113 -11.88 1.20 -11.59
CA SER A 113 -10.56 1.53 -12.14
C SER A 113 -10.15 2.97 -11.88
N LYS A 114 -11.12 3.89 -11.73
CA LYS A 114 -10.85 5.27 -11.32
C LYS A 114 -10.42 5.29 -9.85
N ASP A 115 -11.11 4.59 -8.95
CA ASP A 115 -10.69 4.52 -7.54
C ASP A 115 -9.29 3.89 -7.38
N GLN A 116 -8.98 2.88 -8.20
CA GLN A 116 -7.68 2.23 -8.23
C GLN A 116 -6.57 3.19 -8.65
N LEU A 117 -6.77 3.89 -9.78
CA LEU A 117 -5.90 4.94 -10.26
C LEU A 117 -5.64 6.00 -9.18
N GLU A 118 -6.71 6.59 -8.64
CA GLU A 118 -6.59 7.69 -7.70
C GLU A 118 -5.87 7.27 -6.42
N ASN A 119 -6.19 6.08 -5.90
CA ASN A 119 -5.54 5.58 -4.70
C ASN A 119 -4.06 5.27 -4.96
N VAL A 120 -3.72 4.66 -6.10
CA VAL A 120 -2.33 4.37 -6.46
C VAL A 120 -1.53 5.65 -6.69
N ALA A 121 -2.07 6.63 -7.41
CA ALA A 121 -1.39 7.89 -7.64
C ALA A 121 -1.13 8.62 -6.32
N GLN A 122 -2.11 8.66 -5.42
CA GLN A 122 -1.94 9.31 -4.13
C GLN A 122 -0.93 8.59 -3.24
N VAL A 123 -0.95 7.26 -3.20
CA VAL A 123 -0.09 6.47 -2.30
C VAL A 123 1.34 6.34 -2.84
N PHE A 124 1.50 6.11 -4.14
CA PHE A 124 2.79 5.78 -4.73
C PHE A 124 3.48 6.92 -5.46
N LEU A 125 2.71 7.91 -5.93
CA LEU A 125 3.26 9.10 -6.61
C LEU A 125 3.17 10.35 -5.73
N GLY A 126 2.38 10.32 -4.65
CA GLY A 126 2.12 11.49 -3.82
C GLY A 126 1.23 12.54 -4.52
N VAL A 127 0.53 12.16 -5.59
CA VAL A 127 -0.23 13.06 -6.47
C VAL A 127 -1.73 12.83 -6.32
N ARG A 128 -2.50 13.92 -6.24
CA ARG A 128 -3.97 13.86 -6.26
C ARG A 128 -4.50 14.03 -7.68
N MET A 129 -4.63 12.92 -8.40
CA MET A 129 -5.03 12.93 -9.81
C MET A 129 -6.49 13.32 -10.08
N GLN A 130 -7.33 13.48 -9.06
CA GLN A 130 -8.77 13.74 -9.22
C GLN A 130 -9.10 14.95 -10.08
N CYS A 131 -8.36 16.06 -9.92
CA CYS A 131 -8.60 17.27 -10.70
C CYS A 131 -8.27 17.06 -12.19
N ALA A 132 -7.32 16.15 -12.48
CA ALA A 132 -6.96 15.78 -13.84
C ALA A 132 -8.07 15.00 -14.56
N GLN A 133 -9.11 14.52 -13.85
CA GLN A 133 -10.20 13.75 -14.47
C GLN A 133 -10.99 14.54 -15.51
N CYS A 134 -11.17 15.86 -15.31
CA CYS A 134 -12.05 16.69 -16.14
C CYS A 134 -11.36 17.88 -16.80
N HIS A 135 -10.15 18.24 -16.33
CA HIS A 135 -9.37 19.35 -16.86
C HIS A 135 -7.88 19.12 -16.55
N HIS A 136 -6.99 19.93 -17.11
CA HIS A 136 -5.58 19.89 -16.71
C HIS A 136 -5.43 20.24 -15.23
N HIS A 137 -4.62 19.48 -14.48
CA HIS A 137 -4.48 19.69 -13.04
C HIS A 137 -4.01 21.14 -12.75
N PRO A 138 -4.66 21.88 -11.82
CA PRO A 138 -4.43 23.33 -11.69
C PRO A 138 -3.05 23.68 -11.12
N TYR A 139 -2.42 22.76 -10.42
CA TYR A 139 -1.14 22.97 -9.72
C TYR A 139 -0.06 21.95 -10.08
N GLU A 140 -0.32 21.06 -11.04
CA GLU A 140 0.62 19.99 -11.42
C GLU A 140 0.61 19.79 -12.93
N LYS A 141 1.62 19.10 -13.46
CA LYS A 141 1.80 18.85 -14.90
C LYS A 141 0.83 17.86 -15.53
N TRP A 142 -0.05 17.25 -14.74
CA TRP A 142 -0.87 16.13 -15.18
C TRP A 142 -2.07 16.58 -15.99
N SER A 143 -2.16 16.08 -17.21
CA SER A 143 -3.28 16.28 -18.10
C SER A 143 -4.38 15.23 -17.89
N GLU A 144 -5.52 15.51 -18.50
CA GLU A 144 -6.61 14.54 -18.57
C GLU A 144 -6.23 13.28 -19.36
N ASP A 145 -5.40 13.41 -20.39
CA ASP A 145 -4.85 12.23 -21.09
C ASP A 145 -3.95 11.40 -20.16
N ASP A 146 -3.18 12.02 -19.25
CA ASP A 146 -2.38 11.27 -18.26
C ASP A 146 -3.27 10.53 -17.26
N TYR A 147 -4.38 11.15 -16.83
CA TYR A 147 -5.36 10.53 -15.95
C TYR A 147 -5.92 9.25 -16.58
N TYR A 148 -6.46 9.35 -17.80
CA TYR A 148 -7.06 8.20 -18.48
C TYR A 148 -6.01 7.17 -18.94
N GLY A 149 -4.81 7.61 -19.32
CA GLY A 149 -3.70 6.73 -19.64
C GLY A 149 -3.24 5.88 -18.44
N LEU A 150 -3.17 6.48 -17.24
CA LEU A 150 -2.86 5.71 -16.03
C LEU A 150 -4.04 4.82 -15.60
N GLN A 151 -5.29 5.26 -15.82
CA GLN A 151 -6.48 4.40 -15.62
C GLN A 151 -6.43 3.15 -16.49
N ALA A 152 -5.89 3.26 -17.71
CA ALA A 152 -5.83 2.16 -18.67
C ALA A 152 -5.10 0.93 -18.10
N PHE A 153 -4.10 1.11 -17.23
CA PHE A 153 -3.40 0.02 -16.54
C PHE A 153 -4.36 -0.98 -15.87
N PHE A 154 -5.45 -0.48 -15.29
CA PHE A 154 -6.43 -1.27 -14.55
C PHE A 154 -7.53 -1.88 -15.43
N SER A 155 -7.61 -1.52 -16.71
CA SER A 155 -8.66 -1.98 -17.65
C SER A 155 -8.63 -3.48 -17.94
N ARG A 156 -7.51 -4.14 -17.68
CA ARG A 156 -7.27 -5.56 -18.02
C ARG A 156 -7.33 -6.49 -16.81
N ILE A 157 -7.87 -6.03 -15.69
CA ILE A 157 -8.00 -6.83 -14.47
C ILE A 157 -9.26 -7.69 -14.56
N THR A 158 -9.08 -9.00 -14.46
CA THR A 158 -10.16 -9.98 -14.36
C THR A 158 -10.16 -10.66 -13.01
N ARG A 159 -11.34 -11.07 -12.57
CA ARG A 159 -11.56 -11.72 -11.28
C ARG A 159 -12.29 -13.02 -11.49
N LYS A 160 -11.91 -14.04 -10.73
CA LYS A 160 -12.62 -15.30 -10.63
C LYS A 160 -12.86 -15.63 -9.15
N PRO A 161 -13.91 -16.39 -8.81
CA PRO A 161 -14.08 -16.90 -7.46
C PRO A 161 -12.81 -17.66 -7.00
N GLY A 162 -12.34 -17.38 -5.79
CA GLY A 162 -11.25 -18.11 -5.15
C GLY A 162 -11.70 -19.44 -4.54
N LEU A 163 -10.74 -20.21 -4.02
CA LEU A 163 -11.01 -21.51 -3.39
C LEU A 163 -11.70 -21.37 -2.02
N GLN A 164 -11.52 -20.25 -1.35
CA GLN A 164 -12.10 -19.98 -0.03
C GLN A 164 -13.24 -18.95 -0.14
N PRO A 165 -14.29 -19.03 0.71
CA PRO A 165 -15.35 -18.04 0.77
C PRO A 165 -14.78 -16.62 0.92
N GLY A 166 -15.26 -15.68 0.09
CA GLY A 166 -14.84 -14.28 0.13
C GLY A 166 -13.48 -13.97 -0.50
N GLU A 167 -12.77 -14.97 -1.02
CA GLU A 167 -11.54 -14.78 -1.79
C GLU A 167 -11.81 -14.70 -3.30
N GLU A 168 -10.96 -13.95 -4.01
CA GLU A 168 -10.98 -13.83 -5.47
C GLU A 168 -9.58 -14.15 -6.01
N ILE A 169 -9.52 -14.75 -7.19
CA ILE A 169 -8.30 -14.83 -8.00
C ILE A 169 -8.26 -13.58 -8.88
N VAL A 170 -7.21 -12.79 -8.76
CA VAL A 170 -7.02 -11.54 -9.53
C VAL A 170 -6.01 -11.79 -10.64
N LEU A 171 -6.38 -11.49 -11.88
CA LEU A 171 -5.55 -11.74 -13.05
C LEU A 171 -5.37 -10.46 -13.87
N HIS A 172 -4.10 -10.13 -14.15
CA HIS A 172 -3.76 -9.13 -15.16
C HIS A 172 -3.71 -9.80 -16.53
N ASN A 173 -4.76 -9.61 -17.34
CA ASN A 173 -4.83 -10.23 -18.65
C ASN A 173 -3.84 -9.60 -19.63
N ARG A 174 -3.17 -10.44 -20.42
CA ARG A 174 -2.32 -9.97 -21.52
C ARG A 174 -3.15 -9.21 -22.55
N GLY A 175 -2.55 -8.20 -23.17
CA GLY A 175 -3.16 -7.36 -24.20
C GLY A 175 -2.85 -5.88 -23.99
N GLN A 176 -3.21 -5.05 -24.96
CA GLN A 176 -3.09 -3.60 -24.83
C GLN A 176 -4.14 -3.10 -23.84
N ALA A 177 -3.68 -2.45 -22.78
CA ALA A 177 -4.54 -1.79 -21.82
C ALA A 177 -5.01 -0.46 -22.43
N THR A 178 -6.30 -0.16 -22.36
CA THR A 178 -6.84 1.05 -22.97
C THR A 178 -7.86 1.74 -22.08
N SER A 179 -7.92 3.07 -22.16
CA SER A 179 -9.01 3.88 -21.62
C SER A 179 -9.46 4.92 -22.65
N LYS A 180 -10.68 5.45 -22.51
CA LYS A 180 -11.20 6.49 -23.39
C LYS A 180 -11.30 7.79 -22.63
N ASN A 181 -10.66 8.84 -23.13
CA ASN A 181 -10.89 10.19 -22.64
C ASN A 181 -12.28 10.66 -23.12
N PRO A 182 -13.24 10.96 -22.22
CA PRO A 182 -14.60 11.33 -22.60
C PRO A 182 -14.71 12.72 -23.22
N ARG A 183 -13.75 13.62 -22.96
CA ARG A 183 -13.76 14.99 -23.51
C ARG A 183 -13.18 15.04 -24.92
N THR A 184 -12.08 14.33 -25.17
CA THR A 184 -11.40 14.34 -26.48
C THR A 184 -11.85 13.18 -27.38
N GLY A 185 -12.46 12.14 -26.82
CA GLY A 185 -12.83 10.91 -27.54
C GLY A 185 -11.66 9.99 -27.85
N LYS A 186 -10.42 10.38 -27.52
CA LYS A 186 -9.18 9.64 -27.79
C LYS A 186 -9.11 8.36 -26.95
N THR A 187 -8.65 7.28 -27.58
CA THR A 187 -8.26 6.04 -26.89
C THR A 187 -6.79 6.13 -26.51
N LEU A 188 -6.50 5.89 -25.23
CA LEU A 188 -5.18 5.95 -24.60
C LEU A 188 -4.78 4.56 -24.13
#